data_AF-A0A2A3J8T7-F1
#
_entry.id   AF-A0A2A3J8T7-F1
#
_cell.length_a   1.000
_cell.length_b   1.000
_cell.length_c   1.000
_cell.angle_alpha   90.00
_cell.angle_beta   90.00
_cell.angle_gamma   90.00
#
_symmetry.space_group_name_H-M   'P 1'
#
loop_
_entity.id
_entity.type
_entity.pdbx_description
1 polymer ?
#
loop_
_entity_poly.entity_id
_entity_poly.type
_entity_poly.pdbx_seq_one_letter_code
_entity_poly.pdbx_strand_id
1 'polypeptide(L)'
;MAIGPTPAAGAFEDLLRIVEELETSDGYKAELIRAKIVVSPWSKLRYKKAMKSLRRQLEPHAPEGHDVDVAPFLFVFPGTERAFGPDLHVADESAFEAEGRHADGEALSPVAELTSTDFDLDTSGFVARAKETDKGETDAAC
;
A
#
# COMPACT_ATOMS: atom_id res chain seq x y z
N MET A 1 -14.86 -5.61 -31.07
CA MET A 1 -14.21 -5.79 -29.76
C MET A 1 -12.83 -5.18 -29.86
N ALA A 2 -12.60 -4.03 -29.25
CA ALA A 2 -11.27 -3.43 -29.15
C ALA A 2 -10.64 -3.92 -27.84
N ILE A 3 -9.60 -4.74 -27.97
CA ILE A 3 -8.68 -5.06 -26.87
C ILE A 3 -7.91 -3.76 -26.62
N GLY A 4 -8.12 -3.14 -25.45
CA GLY A 4 -7.35 -1.97 -25.04
C GLY A 4 -5.85 -2.28 -25.00
N PRO A 5 -4.98 -1.25 -25.01
CA PRO A 5 -3.55 -1.47 -24.99
C PRO A 5 -3.18 -2.34 -23.78
N THR A 6 -2.52 -3.47 -24.04
CA THR A 6 -1.90 -4.28 -23.01
C THR A 6 -0.91 -3.38 -22.26
N PRO A 7 -1.00 -3.26 -20.92
CA PRO A 7 -0.02 -2.50 -20.16
C PRO A 7 1.39 -3.02 -20.50
N ALA A 8 2.32 -2.10 -20.70
CA ALA A 8 3.70 -2.47 -21.01
C ALA A 8 4.27 -3.34 -19.86
N ALA A 9 5.04 -4.37 -20.20
CA ALA A 9 5.76 -5.15 -19.21
C ALA A 9 6.61 -4.21 -18.33
N GLY A 10 6.48 -4.30 -17.00
CA GLY A 10 7.15 -3.39 -16.05
C GLY A 10 6.28 -2.26 -15.49
N ALA A 11 5.07 -2.05 -16.02
CA ALA A 11 4.21 -0.94 -15.58
C ALA A 11 3.80 -1.05 -14.10
N PHE A 12 3.64 -2.27 -13.58
CA PHE A 12 3.31 -2.49 -12.17
C PHE A 12 4.50 -2.19 -11.26
N GLU A 13 5.68 -2.68 -11.62
CA GLU A 13 6.93 -2.46 -10.89
C GLU A 13 7.31 -0.98 -10.87
N ASP A 14 7.07 -0.26 -11.97
CA ASP A 14 7.27 1.18 -12.03
C ASP A 14 6.29 1.92 -11.10
N LEU A 15 5.01 1.54 -11.08
CA LEU A 15 4.03 2.12 -10.16
C LEU A 15 4.35 1.80 -8.70
N LEU A 16 4.82 0.59 -8.41
CA LEU A 16 5.23 0.17 -7.08
C LEU A 16 6.41 1.00 -6.58
N ARG A 17 7.46 1.18 -7.41
CA ARG A 17 8.58 2.08 -7.10
C ARG A 17 8.10 3.50 -6.82
N ILE A 18 7.17 4.02 -7.62
CA ILE A 18 6.61 5.35 -7.38
C ILE A 18 5.93 5.42 -6.01
N VAL A 19 5.14 4.41 -5.62
CA VAL A 19 4.48 4.39 -4.31
C VAL A 19 5.49 4.35 -3.17
N GLU A 20 6.55 3.54 -3.29
CA GLU A 20 7.62 3.46 -2.28
C GLU A 20 8.39 4.77 -2.09
N GLU A 21 8.53 5.55 -3.16
CA GLU A 21 9.31 6.79 -3.18
C GLU A 21 8.44 8.04 -3.01
N LEU A 22 7.12 7.90 -2.97
CA LEU A 22 6.20 9.03 -2.93
C LEU A 22 6.22 9.73 -1.58
N GLU A 23 6.73 10.95 -1.55
CA GLU A 23 6.53 11.87 -0.43
C GLU A 23 5.08 12.37 -0.42
N THR A 24 4.27 11.86 0.50
CA THR A 24 2.90 12.32 0.71
C THR A 24 2.86 13.57 1.57
N SER A 25 1.81 14.38 1.41
CA SER A 25 1.55 15.50 2.34
C SER A 25 1.38 15.01 3.78
N ASP A 26 1.72 15.87 4.74
CA ASP A 26 1.56 15.60 6.17
C ASP A 26 0.17 15.05 6.48
N GLY A 27 0.13 13.90 7.18
CA GLY A 27 -1.14 13.29 7.56
C GLY A 27 -1.68 12.25 6.57
N TYR A 28 -0.96 11.89 5.51
CA TYR A 28 -1.37 10.90 4.51
C TYR A 28 -0.33 9.78 4.29
N LYS A 29 -0.79 8.62 3.80
CA LYS A 29 -0.02 7.46 3.31
C LYS A 29 -0.41 7.14 1.86
N ALA A 30 0.45 6.44 1.14
CA ALA A 30 0.20 6.00 -0.25
C ALA A 30 0.06 4.47 -0.35
N GLU A 31 -0.83 4.02 -1.23
CA GLU A 31 -1.16 2.61 -1.49
C GLU A 31 -1.36 2.39 -3.00
N LEU A 32 -1.25 1.15 -3.49
CA LEU A 32 -1.43 0.81 -4.92
C LEU A 32 -2.65 -0.11 -5.12
N ILE A 33 -3.80 0.47 -5.47
CA ILE A 33 -5.05 -0.29 -5.62
C ILE A 33 -5.42 -0.36 -7.11
N ARG A 34 -5.35 -1.57 -7.69
CA ARG A 34 -5.73 -1.84 -9.10
C ARG A 34 -4.99 -0.92 -10.09
N ALA A 35 -3.66 -0.91 -10.00
CA ALA A 35 -2.78 -0.02 -10.79
C ALA A 35 -3.08 1.49 -10.64
N LYS A 36 -3.69 1.90 -9.53
CA LYS A 36 -3.87 3.33 -9.18
C LYS A 36 -3.21 3.62 -7.85
N ILE A 37 -2.44 4.70 -7.82
CA ILE A 37 -1.91 5.24 -6.56
C ILE A 37 -3.07 5.90 -5.82
N VAL A 38 -3.35 5.40 -4.63
CA VAL A 38 -4.37 5.92 -3.71
C VAL A 38 -3.65 6.55 -2.53
N VAL A 39 -4.01 7.79 -2.21
CA VAL A 39 -3.48 8.50 -1.05
C VAL A 39 -4.58 8.59 0.00
N SER A 40 -4.34 8.03 1.18
CA SER A 40 -5.31 7.93 2.27
C SER A 40 -4.77 8.60 3.54
N PRO A 41 -5.62 9.20 4.40
CA PRO A 41 -5.16 9.78 5.66
C PRO A 41 -4.52 8.72 6.58
N TRP A 42 -3.54 9.12 7.38
CA TRP A 42 -3.03 8.30 8.48
C TRP A 42 -4.14 7.95 9.47
N SER A 43 -4.01 6.77 10.08
CA SER A 43 -4.94 6.26 11.08
C SER A 43 -5.13 7.28 12.24
N LYS A 44 -6.38 7.59 12.59
CA LYS A 44 -6.69 8.60 13.62
C LYS A 44 -6.27 8.08 15.01
N LEU A 45 -5.75 8.95 15.90
CA LEU A 45 -5.30 8.58 17.25
C LEU A 45 -6.35 7.81 18.07
N ARG A 46 -7.65 8.12 17.89
CA ARG A 46 -8.76 7.45 18.56
C ARG A 46 -8.83 5.94 18.27
N TYR A 47 -8.27 5.49 17.14
CA TYR A 47 -8.24 4.09 16.72
C TYR A 47 -7.25 3.24 17.50
N LYS A 48 -6.24 3.87 18.14
CA LYS A 48 -5.17 3.17 18.88
C LYS A 48 -5.69 2.16 19.92
N LYS A 49 -6.74 2.51 20.66
CA LYS A 49 -7.29 1.61 21.70
C LYS A 49 -7.95 0.37 21.09
N ALA A 50 -8.72 0.55 20.01
CA ALA A 50 -9.38 -0.54 19.31
C ALA A 50 -8.33 -1.47 18.67
N MET A 51 -7.34 -0.89 17.97
CA MET A 51 -6.28 -1.67 17.31
C MET A 51 -5.46 -2.49 18.32
N LYS A 52 -5.08 -1.88 19.44
CA LYS A 52 -4.37 -2.57 20.54
C LYS A 52 -5.20 -3.71 21.13
N SER A 53 -6.50 -3.52 21.27
CA SER A 53 -7.40 -4.56 21.77
C SER A 53 -7.51 -5.72 20.79
N LEU A 54 -7.66 -5.42 19.49
CA LEU A 54 -7.75 -6.42 18.44
C LEU A 54 -6.46 -7.25 18.36
N ARG A 55 -5.30 -6.58 18.29
CA ARG A 55 -3.98 -7.24 18.27
C ARG A 55 -3.82 -8.25 19.39
N ARG A 56 -4.08 -7.84 20.64
CA ARG A 56 -3.99 -8.71 21.83
C ARG A 56 -4.93 -9.91 21.82
N GLN A 57 -6.07 -9.80 21.14
CA GLN A 57 -7.02 -10.90 21.02
C GLN A 57 -6.61 -11.88 19.91
N LEU A 58 -5.95 -11.38 18.85
CA LEU A 58 -5.49 -12.21 17.74
C LEU A 58 -4.16 -12.90 18.01
N GLU A 59 -3.26 -12.26 18.77
CA GLU A 59 -1.90 -12.75 19.07
C GLU A 59 -1.86 -14.21 19.57
N PRO A 60 -2.74 -14.69 20.47
CA PRO A 60 -2.76 -16.09 20.90
C PRO A 60 -3.26 -17.10 19.83
N HIS A 61 -3.79 -16.60 18.72
CA HIS A 61 -4.37 -17.38 17.63
C HIS A 61 -3.58 -17.26 16.33
N ALA A 62 -2.44 -16.55 16.36
CA ALA A 62 -1.55 -16.49 15.22
C ALA A 62 -1.05 -17.89 14.86
N PRO A 63 -0.96 -18.24 13.57
CA PRO A 63 -0.24 -19.44 13.15
C PRO A 63 1.21 -19.42 13.68
N GLU A 64 1.80 -20.60 13.83
CA GLU A 64 3.21 -20.69 14.22
C GLU A 64 4.10 -19.92 13.23
N GLY A 65 5.07 -19.17 13.75
CA GLY A 65 5.97 -18.33 12.94
C GLY A 65 5.32 -17.06 12.37
N HIS A 66 4.08 -16.73 12.73
CA HIS A 66 3.43 -15.49 12.32
C HIS A 66 3.38 -14.45 13.45
N ASP A 67 3.64 -13.19 13.10
CA ASP A 67 3.48 -12.04 13.98
C ASP A 67 2.16 -11.30 13.72
N VAL A 68 1.59 -10.69 14.75
CA VAL A 68 0.37 -9.87 14.69
C VAL A 68 0.75 -8.42 14.98
N ASP A 69 0.80 -7.58 13.94
CA ASP A 69 1.24 -6.19 14.10
C ASP A 69 0.40 -5.17 13.32
N VAL A 70 0.62 -3.90 13.67
CA VAL A 70 -0.03 -2.70 13.15
C VAL A 70 0.99 -1.77 12.49
N ALA A 71 2.22 -2.24 12.31
CA ALA A 71 3.27 -1.53 11.60
C ALA A 71 2.84 -1.31 10.13
N PRO A 72 3.18 -0.15 9.54
CA PRO A 72 2.68 0.25 8.22
C PRO A 72 3.47 -0.41 7.08
N PHE A 73 3.50 -1.75 7.03
CA PHE A 73 4.11 -2.48 5.93
C PHE A 73 3.18 -2.56 4.72
N LEU A 74 3.76 -2.47 3.53
CA LEU A 74 3.07 -2.67 2.26
C LEU A 74 3.18 -4.14 1.84
N PHE A 75 2.07 -4.79 1.50
CA PHE A 75 2.01 -6.17 1.02
C PHE A 75 1.61 -6.21 -0.45
N VAL A 76 2.41 -6.87 -1.29
CA VAL A 76 2.28 -6.84 -2.76
C VAL A 76 1.67 -8.15 -3.27
N PHE A 77 0.72 -8.03 -4.21
CA PHE A 77 0.05 -9.14 -4.88
C PHE A 77 0.25 -9.03 -6.40
N PRO A 78 1.43 -9.44 -6.94
CA PRO A 78 1.80 -9.19 -8.33
C PRO A 78 0.79 -9.73 -9.34
N GLY A 79 0.25 -10.93 -9.10
CA GLY A 79 -0.74 -11.56 -9.98
C GLY A 79 -2.05 -10.79 -10.14
N THR A 80 -2.29 -9.78 -9.30
CA THR A 80 -3.49 -8.91 -9.37
C THR A 80 -3.17 -7.43 -9.52
N GLU A 81 -1.89 -7.07 -9.67
CA GLU A 81 -1.38 -5.70 -9.76
C GLU A 81 -1.88 -4.81 -8.61
N ARG A 82 -1.73 -5.29 -7.37
CA ARG A 82 -2.17 -4.62 -6.15
C ARG A 82 -1.10 -4.62 -5.08
N ALA A 83 -1.11 -3.59 -4.26
CA ALA A 83 -0.40 -3.56 -2.99
C ALA A 83 -1.23 -2.84 -1.93
N PHE A 84 -1.28 -3.40 -0.72
CA PHE A 84 -2.13 -2.93 0.37
C PHE A 84 -1.33 -2.70 1.64
N GLY A 85 -1.63 -1.63 2.37
CA GLY A 85 -1.05 -1.34 3.68
C GLY A 85 -2.11 -1.49 4.77
N PRO A 86 -2.44 -2.72 5.21
CA PRO A 86 -3.51 -2.97 6.14
C PRO A 86 -3.26 -2.30 7.50
N ASP A 87 -4.33 -1.87 8.16
CA ASP A 87 -4.29 -1.31 9.51
C ASP A 87 -3.74 -2.29 10.57
N LEU A 88 -4.02 -3.59 10.40
CA LEU A 88 -3.44 -4.70 11.16
C LEU A 88 -3.25 -5.91 10.25
N HIS A 89 -2.10 -6.58 10.39
CA HIS A 89 -1.77 -7.81 9.65
C HIS A 89 -1.37 -8.94 10.60
N VAL A 90 -1.57 -10.16 10.13
CA VAL A 90 -0.93 -11.36 10.67
C VAL A 90 -0.14 -11.98 9.53
N ALA A 91 1.19 -12.02 9.67
CA ALA A 91 2.08 -12.41 8.58
C ALA A 91 3.21 -13.30 9.07
N ASP A 92 3.69 -14.21 8.21
CA ASP A 92 4.88 -15.00 8.44
C ASP A 92 6.09 -14.07 8.69
N GLU A 93 6.78 -14.25 9.82
CA GLU A 93 7.89 -13.39 10.24
C GLU A 93 9.03 -13.34 9.21
N SER A 94 9.23 -14.43 8.45
CA SER A 94 10.28 -14.51 7.44
C SER A 94 10.10 -13.51 6.30
N ALA A 95 8.88 -13.03 6.06
CA ALA A 95 8.59 -12.01 5.04
C ALA A 95 9.26 -10.67 5.34
N PHE A 96 9.64 -10.42 6.60
CA PHE A 96 10.29 -9.18 7.04
C PHE A 96 11.82 -9.31 7.13
N GLU A 97 12.39 -10.48 6.82
CA GLU A 97 13.84 -10.68 6.73
C GLU A 97 14.42 -10.19 5.39
N ALA A 98 13.55 -9.95 4.40
CA ALA A 98 13.95 -9.49 3.09
C ALA A 98 14.41 -8.03 3.08
N GLU A 99 15.48 -7.75 2.35
CA GLU A 99 15.90 -6.38 2.04
C GLU A 99 14.91 -5.76 1.05
N GLY A 100 14.10 -4.79 1.48
CA GLY A 100 13.09 -4.16 0.63
C GLY A 100 12.19 -3.17 1.38
N ARG A 101 11.21 -2.60 0.65
CA ARG A 101 10.22 -1.66 1.20
C ARG A 101 8.80 -2.24 1.26
N HIS A 102 8.65 -3.50 0.89
CA HIS A 102 7.38 -4.21 0.89
C HIS A 102 7.57 -5.71 1.16
N ALA A 103 6.55 -6.36 1.70
CA ALA A 103 6.49 -7.80 1.90
C ALA A 103 5.68 -8.49 0.79
N ASP A 104 5.90 -9.80 0.62
CA ASP A 104 5.06 -10.64 -0.25
C ASP A 104 3.66 -10.78 0.38
N GLY A 105 2.62 -10.54 -0.41
CA GLY A 105 1.23 -10.69 0.01
C GLY A 105 0.84 -12.13 0.38
N GLU A 106 1.54 -13.13 -0.15
CA GLU A 106 1.31 -14.54 0.22
C GLU A 106 1.76 -14.87 1.65
N ALA A 107 2.52 -14.00 2.31
CA ALA A 107 2.88 -14.15 3.71
C ALA A 107 1.71 -13.86 4.67
N LEU A 108 0.62 -13.26 4.18
CA LEU A 108 -0.53 -12.89 4.98
C LEU A 108 -1.41 -14.10 5.30
N SER A 109 -1.84 -14.19 6.57
CA SER A 109 -2.87 -15.12 7.02
C SER A 109 -4.23 -14.39 7.12
N PRO A 110 -4.58 -13.69 8.23
CA PRO A 110 -5.62 -12.65 8.19
C PRO A 110 -5.09 -11.20 8.16
N VAL A 111 -5.94 -10.30 7.68
CA VAL A 111 -5.78 -8.83 7.79
C VAL A 111 -7.04 -8.21 8.41
N ALA A 112 -6.91 -7.03 9.01
CA ALA A 112 -8.04 -6.28 9.53
C ALA A 112 -7.95 -4.78 9.23
N GLU A 113 -9.10 -4.18 8.93
CA GLU A 113 -9.25 -2.75 8.63
C GLU A 113 -10.22 -2.09 9.60
N LEU A 114 -9.86 -0.92 10.14
CA LEU A 114 -10.80 -0.12 10.93
C LEU A 114 -11.60 0.80 10.02
N THR A 115 -12.80 0.36 9.66
CA THR A 115 -13.73 1.19 8.91
C THR A 115 -14.33 2.28 9.80
N SER A 116 -14.38 3.52 9.31
CA SER A 116 -15.15 4.60 9.93
C SER A 116 -16.30 5.00 9.02
N THR A 117 -17.42 5.46 9.60
CA THR A 117 -18.57 5.98 8.84
C THR A 117 -18.25 7.25 8.05
N ASP A 118 -17.08 7.84 8.26
CA ASP A 118 -16.57 8.99 7.49
C ASP A 118 -15.95 8.55 6.15
N PHE A 119 -15.73 7.24 5.93
CA PHE A 119 -15.16 6.68 4.71
C PHE A 119 -16.28 6.08 3.86
N ASP A 120 -16.74 6.85 2.88
CA ASP A 120 -17.59 6.33 1.82
C ASP A 120 -16.71 5.48 0.88
N LEU A 121 -17.14 4.25 0.59
CA LEU A 121 -16.46 3.36 -0.36
C LEU A 121 -16.74 3.79 -1.82
N ASP A 122 -17.42 4.92 -2.04
CA ASP A 122 -17.46 5.56 -3.35
C ASP A 122 -16.06 6.08 -3.71
N THR A 123 -15.45 5.41 -4.66
CA THR A 123 -14.11 5.65 -5.23
C THR A 123 -13.96 6.97 -5.98
N SER A 124 -14.40 8.10 -5.41
CA SER A 124 -13.89 9.43 -5.76
C SER A 124 -12.55 9.67 -5.06
N GLY A 125 -11.59 8.78 -5.29
CA GLY A 125 -10.23 8.90 -4.76
C GLY A 125 -9.58 10.17 -5.32
N PHE A 126 -8.95 10.95 -4.43
CA PHE A 126 -7.98 11.95 -4.85
C PHE A 126 -6.87 11.23 -5.64
N VAL A 127 -6.90 11.40 -6.96
CA VAL A 127 -5.84 10.90 -7.85
C VAL A 127 -4.65 11.83 -7.68
N ALA A 128 -3.60 11.37 -7.02
CA ALA A 128 -2.32 12.05 -7.06
C ALA A 128 -1.79 11.99 -8.51
N ARG A 129 -1.67 13.15 -9.16
CA ARG A 129 -0.99 13.26 -10.46
C ARG A 129 0.50 13.39 -10.17
N ALA A 130 1.28 12.39 -10.55
CA ALA A 130 2.74 12.51 -10.55
C ALA A 130 3.13 13.70 -11.45
N LYS A 131 3.99 14.60 -10.95
CA LYS A 131 4.59 15.64 -11.79
C LYS A 131 5.52 14.97 -12.78
N GLU A 132 5.22 15.12 -14.05
CA GLU A 132 6.15 14.83 -15.13
C GLU A 132 7.37 15.73 -14.95
N THR A 133 8.54 15.13 -14.71
CA THR A 133 9.80 15.86 -14.65
C THR A 133 10.16 16.31 -16.06
N ASP A 134 10.13 17.62 -16.23
CA ASP A 134 10.51 18.34 -17.43
C ASP A 134 11.91 17.89 -17.87
N LYS A 135 12.00 17.18 -19.01
CA LYS A 135 13.28 16.87 -19.63
C LYS A 135 13.81 18.17 -20.24
N GLY A 136 14.83 18.70 -19.59
CA GLY A 136 15.50 19.96 -19.92
C GLY A 136 15.64 20.21 -21.42
N GLU A 137 15.15 21.38 -21.81
CA GLU A 137 15.44 22.05 -23.07
C GLU A 137 16.94 22.35 -23.14
N THR A 138 17.66 21.64 -24.00
CA THR A 138 19.02 22.04 -24.40
C THR A 138 18.90 23.14 -25.44
N ASP A 139 19.18 24.38 -25.03
CA ASP A 139 19.50 25.46 -25.94
C ASP A 139 20.74 25.07 -26.77
N ALA A 140 20.50 24.71 -28.03
CA ALA A 140 21.54 24.68 -29.04
C ALA A 140 21.64 26.08 -29.65
N ALA A 141 22.70 26.78 -29.29
CA ALA A 141 23.13 28.01 -29.93
C ALA A 141 23.33 27.80 -31.45
N CYS A 142 22.81 28.74 -32.23
CA CYS A 142 23.31 29.15 -33.53
C CYS A 142 23.47 30.67 -33.52
#